data_AF-A0A8H6IC29-F1
#
_entry.id   AF-A0A8H6IC29-F1
#
_cell.length_a   1.000
_cell.length_b   1.000
_cell.length_c   1.000
_cell.angle_alpha   90.00
_cell.angle_beta   90.00
_cell.angle_gamma   90.00
#
_symmetry.space_group_name_H-M   'P 1'
#
loop_
_entity.id
_entity.type
_entity.pdbx_description
1 polymer ?
#
loop_
_entity_poly.entity_id
_entity_poly.type
_entity_poly.pdbx_seq_one_letter_code
_entity_poly.pdbx_strand_id
1 'polypeptide(L)'
;MNVDITEPLYDTDEVYWCPGTVVKFLVEQKLFKVSRHQFVVGSEYFAKLHGLREDDDDIVQLEGVTVDQFSVFLKIVFPVVDYSNPTVINFTTEEWLLIFRLSSQWRFNGIRNLAIQHLIKELSALSLVKLGRAENVPEFLMAGYRAFVDRKNEITTEKGDITDEEALGLGLKTVNILWRIRYHAEGPENEGRVEQFIKGELKAKFATEISTLEASGNAARALEDLDLEDRLAKLAEERRRCREEEGRLAVEKSVAQDGRIEGAVDASEAEGLKAEIQLLRQELEARTRQLERAEELNNINCVSGRACISKRARKRDLIDQEREEEARVQLEIDMRVAEEERAARQLEAEKREEEKRRLEALLVEERQRKEAVKLREELEELRAWKRERMLEEATIDEILQDADEED
;
A
#
# COMPACT_ATOMS: atom_id res chain seq x y z
N MET A 1 -8.62 -7.16 38.34
CA MET A 1 -9.82 -6.76 37.57
C MET A 1 -9.31 -6.16 36.28
N ASN A 2 -9.29 -6.95 35.20
CA ASN A 2 -8.98 -6.45 33.87
C ASN A 2 -10.15 -5.58 33.42
N VAL A 3 -9.88 -4.31 33.19
CA VAL A 3 -10.80 -3.46 32.41
C VAL A 3 -10.46 -3.74 30.96
N ASP A 4 -11.20 -4.67 30.35
CA ASP A 4 -11.35 -4.72 28.90
C ASP A 4 -11.78 -3.32 28.46
N ILE A 5 -10.88 -2.60 27.79
CA ILE A 5 -11.28 -1.46 26.97
C ILE A 5 -11.91 -2.09 25.74
N THR A 6 -13.17 -2.49 25.87
CA THR A 6 -14.01 -2.79 24.71
C THR A 6 -13.99 -1.54 23.83
N GLU A 7 -13.37 -1.65 22.66
CA GLU A 7 -13.48 -0.65 21.60
C GLU A 7 -14.96 -0.28 21.47
N PRO A 8 -15.32 1.02 21.55
CA PRO A 8 -16.71 1.39 21.44
C PRO A 8 -17.16 1.06 20.02
N LEU A 9 -18.24 0.28 19.91
CA LEU A 9 -18.88 -0.06 18.65
C LEU A 9 -19.57 1.22 18.12
N TYR A 10 -18.79 2.14 17.57
CA TYR A 10 -19.31 3.32 16.89
C TYR A 10 -19.80 2.90 15.51
N ASP A 11 -21.02 3.32 15.15
CA ASP A 11 -21.48 3.27 13.77
C ASP A 11 -20.73 4.36 12.99
N THR A 12 -19.81 3.93 12.13
CA THR A 12 -18.98 4.84 11.34
C THR A 12 -19.77 5.29 10.11
N ASP A 13 -19.91 6.60 9.94
CA ASP A 13 -20.57 7.18 8.77
C ASP A 13 -19.79 6.82 7.48
N GLU A 14 -20.43 6.12 6.54
CA GLU A 14 -19.80 5.66 5.28
C GLU A 14 -19.26 6.82 4.41
N VAL A 15 -19.75 8.05 4.60
CA VAL A 15 -19.40 9.23 3.79
C VAL A 15 -18.30 10.07 4.46
N TYR A 16 -18.29 10.14 5.79
CA TYR A 16 -17.39 11.04 6.54
C TYR A 16 -16.35 10.32 7.41
N TRP A 17 -16.43 9.01 7.57
CA TRP A 17 -15.41 8.22 8.25
C TRP A 17 -14.29 7.81 7.30
N CYS A 18 -13.06 8.22 7.61
CA CYS A 18 -11.87 7.94 6.80
C CYS A 18 -10.81 7.17 7.63
N PRO A 19 -10.84 5.83 7.68
CA PRO A 19 -9.80 5.04 8.32
C PRO A 19 -8.50 5.06 7.47
N GLY A 20 -7.32 5.16 8.11
CA GLY A 20 -6.02 5.10 7.42
C GLY A 20 -5.70 6.33 6.56
N THR A 21 -5.52 7.48 7.20
CA THR A 21 -5.84 8.82 6.68
C THR A 21 -4.94 9.36 5.56
N VAL A 22 -3.77 8.78 5.30
CA VAL A 22 -2.74 9.40 4.45
C VAL A 22 -1.99 8.38 3.58
N VAL A 23 -1.68 8.77 2.35
CA VAL A 23 -0.83 8.03 1.41
C VAL A 23 0.35 8.91 1.01
N LYS A 24 1.51 8.29 0.79
CA LYS A 24 2.74 8.96 0.32
C LYS A 24 2.96 8.63 -1.16
N PHE A 25 2.88 9.62 -2.04
CA PHE A 25 3.22 9.48 -3.44
C PHE A 25 4.64 10.02 -3.70
N LEU A 26 5.49 9.20 -4.32
CA LEU A 26 6.79 9.62 -4.83
C LEU A 26 6.66 9.89 -6.33
N VAL A 27 6.80 11.16 -6.72
CA VAL A 27 6.80 11.61 -8.12
C VAL A 27 8.17 12.20 -8.41
N GLU A 28 8.89 11.61 -9.36
CA GLU A 28 10.29 11.94 -9.64
C GLU A 28 11.17 11.84 -8.37
N GLN A 29 11.45 12.96 -7.71
CA GLN A 29 12.22 13.02 -6.45
C GLN A 29 11.47 13.77 -5.34
N LYS A 30 10.17 14.01 -5.52
CA LYS A 30 9.35 14.77 -4.58
C LYS A 30 8.29 13.86 -3.95
N LEU A 31 8.23 13.90 -2.63
CA LEU A 31 7.27 13.14 -1.83
C LEU A 31 6.05 14.01 -1.53
N PHE A 32 4.86 13.53 -1.89
CA PHE A 32 3.58 14.14 -1.60
C PHE A 32 2.85 13.29 -0.56
N LYS A 33 2.36 13.92 0.51
CA LYS A 33 1.54 13.25 1.54
C LYS A 33 0.13 13.82 1.47
N VAL A 34 -0.83 12.99 1.06
CA VAL A 34 -2.22 13.42 0.80
C VAL A 34 -3.22 12.41 1.35
N SER A 35 -4.50 12.78 1.45
CA SER A 35 -5.54 11.88 1.96
C SER A 35 -5.81 10.74 0.98
N ARG A 36 -5.76 9.50 1.49
CA ARG A 36 -6.03 8.27 0.73
C ARG A 36 -7.47 8.22 0.21
N HIS A 37 -8.42 8.69 1.02
CA HIS A 37 -9.86 8.58 0.77
C HIS A 37 -10.28 9.16 -0.59
N GLN A 38 -9.79 10.35 -0.95
CA GLN A 38 -10.17 11.00 -2.21
C GLN A 38 -9.73 10.22 -3.45
N PHE A 39 -8.63 9.48 -3.38
CA PHE A 39 -8.17 8.63 -4.48
C PHE A 39 -8.98 7.34 -4.58
N VAL A 40 -9.35 6.74 -3.44
CA VAL A 40 -10.16 5.52 -3.40
C VAL A 40 -11.58 5.79 -3.90
N VAL A 41 -12.21 6.88 -3.45
CA VAL A 41 -13.55 7.28 -3.90
C VAL A 41 -13.53 7.80 -5.34
N GLY A 42 -12.48 8.53 -5.72
CA GLY A 42 -12.40 9.14 -7.04
C GLY A 42 -12.09 8.16 -8.16
N SER A 43 -11.37 7.06 -7.89
CA SER A 43 -11.09 6.00 -8.86
C SER A 43 -10.76 4.66 -8.21
N GLU A 44 -11.63 3.68 -8.41
CA GLU A 44 -11.39 2.29 -8.01
C GLU A 44 -10.20 1.68 -8.76
N TYR A 45 -10.04 2.00 -10.04
CA TYR A 45 -8.93 1.54 -10.87
C TYR A 45 -7.58 2.02 -10.31
N PHE A 46 -7.49 3.30 -9.96
CA PHE A 46 -6.27 3.87 -9.38
C PHE A 46 -5.96 3.26 -8.02
N ALA A 47 -6.99 3.07 -7.19
CA ALA A 47 -6.84 2.43 -5.88
C ALA A 47 -6.36 0.98 -6.00
N LYS A 48 -6.87 0.22 -6.97
CA LYS A 48 -6.46 -1.16 -7.24
C LYS A 48 -5.03 -1.22 -7.78
N LEU A 49 -4.69 -0.36 -8.76
CA LEU A 49 -3.37 -0.30 -9.37
C LEU A 49 -2.25 -0.02 -8.37
N HIS A 50 -2.51 0.85 -7.40
CA HIS A 50 -1.51 1.28 -6.42
C HIS A 50 -1.68 0.62 -5.04
N GLY A 51 -2.54 -0.40 -4.91
CA GLY A 51 -2.75 -1.10 -3.65
C GLY A 51 -3.28 -0.22 -2.51
N LEU A 52 -3.95 0.90 -2.81
CA LEU A 52 -4.34 1.90 -1.80
C LEU A 52 -5.37 1.40 -0.78
N ARG A 53 -5.98 0.23 -1.01
CA ARG A 53 -6.96 -0.38 -0.10
C ARG A 53 -6.31 -1.33 0.91
N GLU A 54 -5.04 -1.68 0.69
CA GLU A 54 -4.26 -2.46 1.62
C GLU A 54 -3.61 -1.47 2.60
N ASP A 55 -3.69 -1.72 3.91
CA ASP A 55 -3.18 -0.83 4.96
C ASP A 55 -1.65 -0.79 5.05
N ASP A 56 -0.98 -1.04 3.92
CA ASP A 56 0.45 -0.94 3.80
C ASP A 56 0.84 0.56 3.79
N ASP A 57 1.75 0.94 4.69
CA ASP A 57 2.33 2.29 4.81
C ASP A 57 3.31 2.63 3.68
N ASP A 58 3.16 1.94 2.54
CA ASP A 58 4.08 1.94 1.42
C ASP A 58 4.07 3.26 0.63
N ILE A 59 5.24 3.60 0.09
CA ILE A 59 5.42 4.75 -0.78
C ILE A 59 5.00 4.35 -2.19
N VAL A 60 3.96 5.00 -2.71
CA VAL A 60 3.47 4.76 -4.07
C VAL A 60 4.30 5.58 -5.05
N GLN A 61 5.09 4.90 -5.87
CA GLN A 61 5.85 5.54 -6.94
C GLN A 61 4.97 5.76 -8.18
N LEU A 62 4.86 7.01 -8.63
CA LEU A 62 4.13 7.38 -9.84
C LEU A 62 5.13 7.62 -10.98
N GLU A 63 5.17 6.68 -11.91
CA GLU A 63 6.01 6.78 -13.11
C GLU A 63 5.27 7.46 -14.26
N GLY A 64 6.00 8.20 -15.10
CA GLY A 64 5.45 8.84 -16.30
C GLY A 64 4.69 10.15 -16.07
N VAL A 65 4.70 10.69 -14.84
CA VAL A 65 4.10 11.99 -14.51
C VAL A 65 5.14 12.89 -13.87
N THR A 66 5.19 14.15 -14.31
CA THR A 66 6.08 15.16 -13.73
C THR A 66 5.50 15.73 -12.44
N VAL A 67 6.36 16.30 -11.59
CA VAL A 67 5.95 16.96 -10.34
C VAL A 67 4.89 18.05 -10.58
N ASP A 68 5.03 18.84 -11.65
CA ASP A 68 4.10 19.93 -11.96
C ASP A 68 2.74 19.40 -12.42
N GLN A 69 2.73 18.36 -13.26
CA GLN A 69 1.50 17.69 -13.70
C GLN A 69 0.72 17.11 -12.52
N PHE A 70 1.41 16.40 -11.62
CA PHE A 70 0.77 15.85 -10.43
C PHE A 70 0.26 16.95 -9.51
N SER A 71 1.02 18.04 -9.34
CA SER A 71 0.58 19.18 -8.54
C SER A 71 -0.69 19.84 -9.10
N VAL A 72 -0.84 19.95 -10.42
CA VAL A 72 -2.06 20.48 -11.05
C VAL A 72 -3.24 19.55 -10.79
N PHE A 73 -3.05 18.24 -10.89
CA PHE A 73 -4.11 17.27 -10.58
C PHE A 73 -4.51 17.32 -9.10
N LEU A 74 -3.55 17.45 -8.18
CA LEU A 74 -3.85 17.59 -6.75
C LEU A 74 -4.68 18.85 -6.45
N LYS A 75 -4.50 19.95 -7.19
CA LYS A 75 -5.33 21.17 -7.00
C LYS A 75 -6.81 20.91 -7.24
N ILE A 76 -7.17 20.02 -8.17
CA ILE A 76 -8.59 19.70 -8.44
C ILE A 76 -9.14 18.64 -7.50
N VAL A 77 -8.31 17.68 -7.05
CA VAL A 77 -8.71 16.65 -6.07
C VAL A 77 -8.85 17.25 -4.66
N PHE A 78 -7.95 18.16 -4.30
CA PHE A 78 -7.92 18.87 -3.03
C PHE A 78 -8.05 20.37 -3.27
N PRO A 79 -9.27 20.85 -3.56
CA PRO A 79 -9.51 22.26 -3.73
C PRO A 79 -9.15 23.00 -2.43
N VAL A 80 -8.16 23.89 -2.51
CA VAL A 80 -7.82 24.78 -1.40
C VAL A 80 -8.87 25.89 -1.39
N VAL A 81 -9.87 25.75 -0.52
CA VAL A 81 -10.93 26.74 -0.38
C VAL A 81 -10.41 27.91 0.45
N ASP A 82 -10.29 29.08 -0.17
CA ASP A 82 -10.19 30.34 0.57
C ASP A 82 -11.62 30.74 1.01
N TYR A 83 -11.90 30.69 2.31
CA TYR A 83 -13.21 31.05 2.86
C TYR A 83 -13.49 32.56 2.79
N SER A 84 -12.47 33.38 2.53
CA SER A 84 -12.57 34.84 2.39
C SER A 84 -12.99 35.27 0.98
N ASN A 85 -12.68 34.44 -0.02
CA ASN A 85 -13.02 34.69 -1.40
C ASN A 85 -13.25 33.31 -2.03
N PRO A 86 -14.50 32.93 -2.39
CA PRO A 86 -14.78 31.66 -3.06
C PRO A 86 -14.10 31.68 -4.43
N THR A 87 -12.80 31.43 -4.43
CA THR A 87 -11.94 31.58 -5.58
C THR A 87 -12.21 30.36 -6.41
N VAL A 88 -12.96 30.57 -7.49
CA VAL A 88 -13.05 29.63 -8.60
C VAL A 88 -11.62 29.21 -8.92
N ILE A 89 -11.31 27.92 -8.76
CA ILE A 89 -10.00 27.42 -9.14
C ILE A 89 -9.88 27.63 -10.65
N ASN A 90 -9.11 28.65 -11.03
CA ASN A 90 -8.95 29.04 -12.42
C ASN A 90 -7.78 28.25 -12.99
N PHE A 91 -8.12 27.17 -13.69
CA PHE A 91 -7.17 26.46 -14.52
C PHE A 91 -7.12 27.07 -15.91
N THR A 92 -5.92 27.18 -16.46
CA THR A 92 -5.69 27.50 -17.86
C THR A 92 -6.22 26.38 -18.77
N THR A 93 -6.40 26.66 -20.06
CA THR A 93 -6.81 25.63 -21.04
C THR A 93 -5.82 24.46 -21.09
N GLU A 94 -4.52 24.72 -20.96
CA GLU A 94 -3.49 23.68 -20.93
C GLU A 94 -3.59 22.81 -19.67
N GLU A 95 -3.83 23.42 -18.50
CA GLU A 95 -4.08 22.69 -17.26
C GLU A 95 -5.35 21.84 -17.35
N TRP A 96 -6.42 22.33 -17.98
CA TRP A 96 -7.63 21.53 -18.21
C TRP A 96 -7.39 20.33 -19.14
N LEU A 97 -6.57 20.48 -20.19
CA LEU A 97 -6.18 19.37 -21.06
C LEU A 97 -5.35 18.33 -20.29
N LEU A 98 -4.46 18.78 -19.42
CA LEU A 98 -3.66 17.94 -18.54
C LEU A 98 -4.55 17.18 -17.54
N ILE A 99 -5.48 17.88 -16.88
CA ILE A 99 -6.46 17.26 -15.98
C ILE A 99 -7.30 16.22 -16.73
N PHE A 100 -7.77 16.54 -17.93
CA PHE A 100 -8.53 15.61 -18.77
C PHE A 100 -7.72 14.33 -19.09
N ARG A 101 -6.44 14.46 -19.46
CA ARG A 101 -5.57 13.32 -19.76
C ARG A 101 -5.29 12.47 -18.53
N LEU A 102 -4.88 13.07 -17.42
CA LEU A 102 -4.59 12.35 -16.18
C LEU A 102 -5.85 11.69 -15.60
N SER A 103 -6.99 12.39 -15.59
CA SER A 103 -8.26 11.81 -15.13
C SER A 103 -8.75 10.68 -16.04
N SER A 104 -8.46 10.71 -17.34
CA SER A 104 -8.76 9.61 -18.25
C SER A 104 -7.83 8.41 -17.99
N GLN A 105 -6.53 8.65 -17.86
CA GLN A 105 -5.52 7.62 -17.57
C GLN A 105 -5.77 6.90 -16.24
N TRP A 106 -6.14 7.66 -15.20
CA TRP A 106 -6.40 7.13 -13.87
C TRP A 106 -7.87 6.80 -13.62
N ARG A 107 -8.75 6.95 -14.63
CA ARG A 107 -10.19 6.66 -14.56
C ARG A 107 -10.96 7.41 -13.46
N PHE A 108 -10.56 8.65 -13.18
CA PHE A 108 -11.33 9.57 -12.35
C PHE A 108 -12.50 10.14 -13.16
N ASN A 109 -13.54 9.32 -13.38
CA ASN A 109 -14.66 9.65 -14.28
C ASN A 109 -15.37 10.97 -13.91
N GLY A 110 -15.51 11.27 -12.62
CA GLY A 110 -16.10 12.53 -12.16
C GLY A 110 -15.29 13.75 -12.61
N ILE A 111 -13.97 13.72 -12.37
CA ILE A 111 -13.04 14.78 -12.75
C ILE A 111 -12.93 14.88 -14.28
N ARG A 112 -12.89 13.73 -14.97
CA ARG A 112 -12.87 13.66 -16.44
C ARG A 112 -14.08 14.37 -17.04
N ASN A 113 -15.29 14.06 -16.55
CA ASN A 113 -16.52 14.67 -17.05
C ASN A 113 -16.55 16.18 -16.78
N LEU A 114 -16.03 16.63 -15.63
CA LEU A 114 -15.87 18.05 -15.32
C LEU A 114 -14.92 18.72 -16.32
N ALA A 115 -13.76 18.12 -16.59
CA ALA A 115 -12.81 18.66 -17.57
C ALA A 115 -13.40 18.73 -18.99
N ILE A 116 -14.17 17.73 -19.41
CA ILE A 116 -14.89 17.75 -20.70
C ILE A 116 -15.86 18.94 -20.76
N GLN A 117 -16.67 19.16 -19.73
CA GLN A 117 -17.62 20.26 -19.69
C GLN A 117 -16.96 21.64 -19.77
N HIS A 118 -15.78 21.79 -19.15
CA HIS A 118 -15.00 23.03 -19.24
C HIS A 118 -14.37 23.20 -20.63
N LEU A 119 -13.69 22.18 -21.15
CA LEU A 119 -13.01 22.24 -22.44
C LEU A 119 -13.98 22.49 -23.61
N ILE A 120 -15.21 21.97 -23.55
CA ILE A 120 -16.26 22.24 -24.55
C ILE A 120 -16.60 23.74 -24.63
N LYS A 121 -16.53 24.47 -23.52
CA LYS A 121 -16.86 25.90 -23.46
C LYS A 121 -15.69 26.79 -23.93
N GLU A 122 -14.46 26.36 -23.68
CA GLU A 122 -13.25 27.15 -23.90
C GLU A 122 -12.61 26.92 -25.29
N LEU A 123 -12.68 25.70 -25.82
CA LEU A 123 -11.99 25.34 -27.06
C LEU A 123 -12.77 25.76 -28.32
N SER A 124 -12.02 26.05 -29.39
CA SER A 124 -12.60 26.29 -30.71
C SER A 124 -13.22 25.01 -31.30
N ALA A 125 -14.21 25.19 -32.19
CA ALA A 125 -14.90 24.08 -32.85
C ALA A 125 -13.94 23.09 -33.54
N LEU A 126 -12.93 23.60 -34.25
CA LEU A 126 -11.93 22.75 -34.90
C LEU A 126 -11.08 21.98 -33.88
N SER A 127 -10.63 22.65 -32.82
CA SER A 127 -9.84 22.03 -31.76
C SER A 127 -10.62 20.93 -31.04
N LEU A 128 -11.92 21.12 -30.81
CA LEU A 128 -12.80 20.10 -30.25
C LEU A 128 -12.90 18.86 -31.15
N VAL A 129 -13.08 19.04 -32.46
CA VAL A 129 -13.11 17.90 -33.40
C VAL A 129 -11.78 17.16 -33.42
N LYS A 130 -10.65 17.89 -33.48
CA LYS A 130 -9.31 17.29 -33.47
C LYS A 130 -9.06 16.52 -32.18
N LEU A 131 -9.40 17.10 -31.02
CA LEU A 131 -9.23 16.49 -29.71
C LEU A 131 -10.14 15.26 -29.55
N GLY A 132 -11.41 15.35 -29.96
CA GLY A 132 -12.36 14.24 -29.88
C GLY A 132 -11.93 13.03 -30.73
N ARG A 133 -11.35 13.28 -31.91
CA ARG A 133 -10.77 12.21 -32.76
C ARG A 133 -9.49 11.63 -32.16
N ALA A 134 -8.60 12.47 -31.62
CA ALA A 134 -7.32 12.03 -31.07
C ALA A 134 -7.50 11.20 -29.77
N GLU A 135 -8.41 11.62 -28.90
CA GLU A 135 -8.61 11.04 -27.57
C GLU A 135 -9.82 10.08 -27.51
N ASN A 136 -10.44 9.76 -28.65
CA ASN A 136 -11.64 8.93 -28.78
C ASN A 136 -12.80 9.38 -27.85
N VAL A 137 -13.10 10.69 -27.87
CA VAL A 137 -14.16 11.31 -27.05
C VAL A 137 -15.27 11.87 -27.95
N PRO A 138 -16.38 11.13 -28.12
CA PRO A 138 -17.51 11.56 -28.95
C PRO A 138 -18.14 12.89 -28.51
N GLU A 139 -18.07 13.22 -27.22
CA GLU A 139 -18.64 14.44 -26.66
C GLU A 139 -17.96 15.68 -27.22
N PHE A 140 -16.62 15.67 -27.34
CA PHE A 140 -15.87 16.75 -27.99
C PHE A 140 -16.20 16.84 -29.48
N LEU A 141 -16.29 15.69 -30.15
CA LEU A 141 -16.62 15.65 -31.58
C LEU A 141 -17.98 16.30 -31.86
N MET A 142 -19.01 15.87 -31.11
CA MET A 142 -20.37 16.37 -31.25
C MET A 142 -20.49 17.84 -30.89
N ALA A 143 -19.80 18.29 -29.84
CA ALA A 143 -19.75 19.71 -29.48
C ALA A 143 -19.10 20.55 -30.58
N GLY A 144 -17.99 20.06 -31.17
CA GLY A 144 -17.33 20.73 -32.29
C GLY A 144 -18.23 20.84 -33.52
N TYR A 145 -18.87 19.75 -33.93
CA TYR A 145 -19.83 19.76 -35.04
C TYR A 145 -21.02 20.67 -34.80
N ARG A 146 -21.56 20.65 -33.58
CA ARG A 146 -22.63 21.55 -33.18
C ARG A 146 -22.21 23.01 -33.31
N ALA A 147 -21.03 23.35 -32.81
CA ALA A 147 -20.48 24.70 -32.91
C ALA A 147 -20.30 25.15 -34.38
N PHE A 148 -19.92 24.25 -35.30
CA PHE A 148 -19.86 24.58 -36.73
C PHE A 148 -21.22 24.84 -37.36
N VAL A 149 -22.27 24.11 -36.95
CA VAL A 149 -23.64 24.31 -37.45
C VAL A 149 -24.24 25.61 -36.89
N ASP A 150 -23.98 25.92 -35.62
CA ASP A 150 -24.53 27.09 -34.92
C ASP A 150 -23.85 28.42 -35.29
N ARG A 151 -22.69 28.39 -35.95
CA ARG A 151 -22.01 29.62 -36.41
C ARG A 151 -22.92 30.40 -37.35
N LYS A 152 -23.49 31.50 -36.85
CA LYS A 152 -24.37 32.37 -37.61
C LYS A 152 -23.55 33.29 -38.52
N ASN A 153 -23.98 33.45 -39.78
CA ASN A 153 -23.44 34.46 -40.67
C ASN A 153 -23.93 35.84 -40.22
N GLU A 154 -23.24 36.48 -39.28
CA GLU A 154 -23.42 37.91 -39.08
C GLU A 154 -22.95 38.62 -40.35
N ILE A 155 -23.85 39.36 -40.99
CA ILE A 155 -23.78 39.92 -42.35
C ILE A 155 -22.63 40.93 -42.57
N THR A 156 -21.76 41.12 -41.58
CA THR A 156 -20.64 42.06 -41.65
C THR A 156 -19.32 41.31 -41.70
N THR A 157 -18.82 41.13 -42.92
CA THR A 157 -17.42 40.87 -43.30
C THR A 157 -16.81 39.54 -42.78
N GLU A 158 -16.82 38.53 -43.65
CA GLU A 158 -15.82 37.44 -43.78
C GLU A 158 -15.69 36.35 -42.69
N LYS A 159 -16.52 36.29 -41.65
CA LYS A 159 -16.36 35.31 -40.54
C LYS A 159 -17.57 34.40 -40.25
N GLY A 160 -18.36 34.05 -41.27
CA GLY A 160 -19.50 33.14 -41.12
C GLY A 160 -19.29 31.71 -41.65
N ASP A 161 -18.36 31.55 -42.59
CA ASP A 161 -18.12 30.29 -43.30
C ASP A 161 -16.93 29.54 -42.71
N ILE A 162 -16.93 28.21 -42.89
CA ILE A 162 -15.81 27.33 -42.51
C ILE A 162 -14.59 27.76 -43.35
N THR A 163 -13.48 28.12 -42.70
CA THR A 163 -12.27 28.55 -43.41
C THR A 163 -11.62 27.38 -44.15
N ASP A 164 -10.76 27.65 -45.13
CA ASP A 164 -10.04 26.60 -45.87
C ASP A 164 -9.21 25.70 -44.93
N GLU A 165 -8.61 26.28 -43.89
CA GLU A 165 -7.86 25.55 -42.86
C GLU A 165 -8.77 24.62 -42.03
N GLU A 166 -9.95 25.09 -41.65
CA GLU A 166 -10.94 24.29 -40.93
C GLU A 166 -11.52 23.20 -41.83
N ALA A 167 -11.78 23.50 -43.10
CA ALA A 167 -12.27 22.55 -44.07
C ALA A 167 -11.28 21.41 -44.32
N LEU A 168 -9.98 21.73 -44.39
CA LEU A 168 -8.91 20.75 -44.47
C LEU A 168 -8.85 19.87 -43.21
N GLY A 169 -8.96 20.48 -42.02
CA GLY A 169 -8.91 19.75 -40.75
C GLY A 169 -10.15 18.88 -40.47
N LEU A 170 -11.31 19.27 -40.97
CA LEU A 170 -12.56 18.51 -40.86
C LEU A 170 -12.63 17.37 -41.88
N GLY A 171 -12.19 17.64 -43.11
CA GLY A 171 -12.39 16.81 -44.28
C GLY A 171 -13.62 17.26 -45.08
N LEU A 172 -13.50 17.32 -46.41
CA LEU A 172 -14.54 17.86 -47.30
C LEU A 172 -15.90 17.17 -47.17
N LYS A 173 -15.92 15.85 -46.88
CA LYS A 173 -17.17 15.11 -46.64
C LYS A 173 -17.90 15.62 -45.41
N THR A 174 -17.18 15.80 -44.30
CA THR A 174 -17.72 16.32 -43.05
C THR A 174 -18.24 17.75 -43.22
N VAL A 175 -17.47 18.61 -43.89
CA VAL A 175 -17.88 19.99 -44.22
C VAL A 175 -19.19 20.00 -45.00
N ASN A 176 -19.31 19.19 -46.05
CA ASN A 176 -20.52 19.13 -46.87
C ASN A 176 -21.74 18.67 -46.07
N ILE A 177 -21.57 17.70 -45.15
CA ILE A 177 -22.64 17.24 -44.26
C ILE A 177 -23.07 18.37 -43.32
N LEU A 178 -22.12 19.03 -42.64
CA LEU A 178 -22.41 20.12 -41.70
C LEU A 178 -23.12 21.28 -42.41
N TRP A 179 -22.66 21.63 -43.62
CA TRP A 179 -23.29 22.67 -44.43
C TRP A 179 -24.74 22.33 -44.80
N ARG A 180 -25.02 21.08 -45.21
CA ARG A 180 -26.39 20.63 -45.49
C ARG A 180 -27.28 20.71 -44.26
N ILE A 181 -26.79 20.22 -43.10
CA ILE A 181 -27.54 20.26 -41.85
C ILE A 181 -27.89 21.71 -41.50
N ARG A 182 -26.91 22.62 -41.61
CA ARG A 182 -27.12 24.04 -41.38
C ARG A 182 -28.16 24.63 -42.34
N TYR A 183 -28.05 24.36 -43.64
CA TYR A 183 -28.99 24.83 -44.65
C TYR A 183 -30.43 24.40 -44.35
N HIS A 184 -30.63 23.13 -43.96
CA HIS A 184 -31.95 22.63 -43.60
C HIS A 184 -32.44 23.14 -42.23
N ALA A 185 -31.53 23.44 -41.31
CA ALA A 185 -31.86 24.02 -40.01
C ALA A 185 -32.43 25.45 -40.14
N GLU A 186 -31.99 26.22 -41.14
CA GLU A 186 -32.48 27.56 -41.45
C GLU A 186 -33.81 27.57 -42.26
N GLY A 187 -34.30 26.40 -42.67
CA GLY A 187 -35.55 26.27 -43.43
C GLY A 187 -36.82 26.53 -42.60
N PRO A 188 -37.90 27.04 -43.22
CA PRO A 188 -39.16 27.37 -42.53
C PRO A 188 -39.86 26.15 -41.90
N GLU A 189 -39.56 24.95 -42.41
CA GLU A 189 -40.07 23.67 -41.91
C GLU A 189 -39.58 23.30 -40.48
N ASN A 190 -38.46 23.88 -40.06
CA ASN A 190 -37.80 23.60 -38.78
C ASN A 190 -37.90 24.75 -37.78
N GLU A 191 -38.63 25.81 -38.10
CA GLU A 191 -38.85 26.97 -37.23
C GLU A 191 -39.44 26.50 -35.87
N GLY A 192 -38.76 26.86 -34.77
CA GLY A 192 -39.12 26.42 -33.41
C GLY A 192 -38.67 25.00 -33.00
N ARG A 193 -38.09 24.20 -33.91
CA ARG A 193 -37.54 22.85 -33.61
C ARG A 193 -36.08 22.66 -34.04
N VAL A 194 -35.40 23.75 -34.40
CA VAL A 194 -34.01 23.79 -34.89
C VAL A 194 -33.05 22.98 -34.01
N GLU A 195 -33.13 23.12 -32.68
CA GLU A 195 -32.26 22.41 -31.74
C GLU A 195 -32.40 20.89 -31.84
N GLN A 196 -33.64 20.40 -31.86
CA GLN A 196 -33.95 18.98 -31.93
C GLN A 196 -33.56 18.40 -33.29
N PHE A 197 -33.80 19.17 -34.36
CA PHE A 197 -33.41 18.82 -35.72
C PHE A 197 -31.89 18.65 -35.85
N ILE A 198 -31.11 19.68 -35.48
CA ILE A 198 -29.64 19.64 -35.58
C ILE A 198 -29.08 18.48 -34.75
N LYS A 199 -29.55 18.30 -33.51
CA LYS A 199 -29.10 17.20 -32.64
C LYS A 199 -29.42 15.83 -33.23
N GLY A 200 -30.60 15.67 -33.84
CA GLY A 200 -31.02 14.43 -34.51
C GLY A 200 -30.18 14.14 -35.75
N GLU A 201 -30.02 15.12 -36.64
CA GLU A 201 -29.26 14.98 -37.88
C GLU A 201 -27.77 14.74 -37.63
N LEU A 202 -27.15 15.47 -36.70
CA LEU A 202 -25.75 15.23 -36.34
C LEU A 202 -25.55 13.79 -35.84
N LYS A 203 -26.42 13.32 -34.95
CA LYS A 203 -26.35 11.93 -34.47
C LYS A 203 -26.55 10.92 -35.59
N ALA A 204 -27.50 11.15 -36.50
CA ALA A 204 -27.80 10.23 -37.58
C ALA A 204 -26.68 10.17 -38.63
N LYS A 205 -26.17 11.33 -39.06
CA LYS A 205 -25.15 11.43 -40.12
C LYS A 205 -23.77 11.00 -39.66
N PHE A 206 -23.45 11.18 -38.37
CA PHE A 206 -22.16 10.80 -37.78
C PHE A 206 -22.24 9.55 -36.89
N ALA A 207 -23.35 8.80 -36.93
CA ALA A 207 -23.54 7.59 -36.12
C ALA A 207 -22.40 6.58 -36.26
N THR A 208 -21.90 6.39 -37.49
CA THR A 208 -20.79 5.47 -37.77
C THR A 208 -19.49 5.96 -37.15
N GLU A 209 -19.14 7.24 -37.34
CA GLU A 209 -17.92 7.85 -36.77
C GLU A 209 -17.96 7.79 -35.23
N ILE A 210 -19.10 8.14 -34.63
CA ILE A 210 -19.33 8.04 -33.18
C ILE A 210 -19.14 6.60 -32.70
N SER A 211 -19.80 5.63 -33.33
CA SER A 211 -19.71 4.22 -32.95
C SER A 211 -18.28 3.68 -33.08
N THR A 212 -17.54 4.10 -34.12
CA THR A 212 -16.14 3.71 -34.30
C THR A 212 -15.23 4.30 -33.22
N LEU A 213 -15.47 5.54 -32.80
CA LEU A 213 -14.70 6.17 -31.72
C LEU A 213 -15.01 5.53 -30.37
N GLU A 214 -16.28 5.23 -30.09
CA GLU A 214 -16.68 4.51 -28.87
C GLU A 214 -16.05 3.11 -28.82
N ALA A 215 -16.09 2.37 -29.93
CA ALA A 215 -15.47 1.05 -30.03
C ALA A 215 -13.94 1.13 -29.85
N SER A 216 -13.28 2.09 -30.50
CA SER A 216 -11.84 2.34 -30.37
C SER A 216 -11.46 2.70 -28.94
N GLY A 217 -12.18 3.63 -28.31
CA GLY A 217 -11.95 4.04 -26.93
C GLY A 217 -12.19 2.91 -25.92
N ASN A 218 -13.22 2.09 -26.13
CA ASN A 218 -13.47 0.92 -25.29
C ASN A 218 -12.43 -0.18 -25.48
N ALA A 219 -11.95 -0.40 -26.70
CA ALA A 219 -10.88 -1.35 -26.97
C ALA A 219 -9.55 -0.91 -26.31
N ALA A 220 -9.22 0.38 -26.37
CA ALA A 220 -8.05 0.93 -25.68
C ALA A 220 -8.13 0.72 -24.16
N ARG A 221 -9.29 1.03 -23.55
CA ARG A 221 -9.52 0.79 -22.11
C ARG A 221 -9.43 -0.69 -21.74
N ALA A 222 -9.99 -1.57 -22.56
CA ALA A 222 -9.93 -3.02 -22.32
C ALA A 222 -8.49 -3.54 -22.39
N LEU A 223 -7.67 -3.02 -23.31
CA LEU A 223 -6.25 -3.38 -23.39
C LEU A 223 -5.48 -2.92 -22.14
N GLU A 224 -5.76 -1.71 -21.64
CA GLU A 224 -5.19 -1.22 -20.39
C GLU A 224 -5.63 -2.04 -19.18
N ASP A 225 -6.88 -2.52 -19.14
CA ASP A 225 -7.36 -3.40 -18.07
C ASP A 225 -6.64 -4.75 -18.07
N LEU A 226 -6.39 -5.32 -19.25
CA LEU A 226 -5.61 -6.56 -19.37
C LEU A 226 -4.15 -6.37 -18.92
N ASP A 227 -3.52 -5.25 -19.29
CA ASP A 227 -2.17 -4.91 -18.81
C ASP A 227 -2.16 -4.72 -17.29
N LEU A 228 -3.19 -4.06 -16.74
CA LEU A 228 -3.35 -3.91 -15.30
C LEU A 228 -3.46 -5.27 -14.61
N GLU A 229 -4.30 -6.18 -15.11
CA GLU A 229 -4.47 -7.52 -14.54
C GLU A 229 -3.16 -8.32 -14.55
N ASP A 230 -2.39 -8.26 -15.63
CA ASP A 230 -1.07 -8.89 -15.72
C ASP A 230 -0.07 -8.27 -14.73
N ARG A 231 -0.07 -6.93 -14.60
CA ARG A 231 0.76 -6.22 -13.61
C ARG A 231 0.38 -6.58 -12.18
N LEU A 232 -0.91 -6.66 -11.87
CA LEU A 232 -1.39 -7.05 -10.54
C LEU A 232 -1.06 -8.52 -10.23
N ALA A 233 -1.14 -9.40 -11.23
CA ALA A 233 -0.73 -10.80 -11.07
C ALA A 233 0.76 -10.91 -10.75
N LYS A 234 1.61 -10.15 -11.45
CA LYS A 234 3.05 -10.07 -11.16
C LYS A 234 3.33 -9.55 -9.75
N LEU A 235 2.70 -8.45 -9.35
CA LEU A 235 2.84 -7.90 -7.99
C LEU A 235 2.35 -8.88 -6.91
N ALA A 236 1.25 -9.60 -7.17
CA ALA A 236 0.74 -10.61 -6.25
C ALA A 236 1.70 -11.80 -6.11
N GLU A 237 2.34 -12.21 -7.20
CA GLU A 237 3.36 -13.25 -7.18
C GLU A 237 4.63 -12.80 -6.45
N GLU A 238 5.07 -11.55 -6.64
CA GLU A 238 6.17 -10.94 -5.88
C GLU A 238 5.83 -10.87 -4.38
N ARG A 239 4.64 -10.41 -4.01
CA ARG A 239 4.16 -10.40 -2.62
C ARG A 239 4.06 -11.82 -2.04
N ARG A 240 3.64 -12.82 -2.83
CA ARG A 240 3.64 -14.23 -2.41
C ARG A 240 5.06 -14.70 -2.14
N ARG A 241 6.00 -14.38 -3.01
CA ARG A 241 7.41 -14.72 -2.84
C ARG A 241 8.02 -14.05 -1.62
N CYS A 242 7.76 -12.76 -1.40
CA CYS A 242 8.19 -12.06 -0.18
C CYS A 242 7.60 -12.70 1.07
N ARG A 243 6.30 -13.03 1.08
CA ARG A 243 5.66 -13.72 2.22
C ARG A 243 6.20 -15.12 2.45
N GLU A 244 6.55 -15.85 1.40
CA GLU A 244 7.20 -17.17 1.50
C GLU A 244 8.63 -17.03 2.04
N GLU A 245 9.39 -16.03 1.60
CA GLU A 245 10.73 -15.74 2.12
C GLU A 245 10.69 -15.25 3.57
N GLU A 246 9.77 -14.34 3.91
CA GLU A 246 9.49 -13.90 5.28
C GLU A 246 9.00 -15.04 6.16
N GLY A 247 8.13 -15.91 5.64
CA GLY A 247 7.67 -17.12 6.32
C GLY A 247 8.81 -18.11 6.56
N ARG A 248 9.73 -18.28 5.60
CA ARG A 248 10.95 -19.08 5.77
C ARG A 248 11.88 -18.46 6.81
N LEU A 249 12.09 -17.15 6.78
CA LEU A 249 12.84 -16.40 7.79
C LEU A 249 12.17 -16.43 9.16
N ALA A 250 10.84 -16.45 9.21
CA ALA A 250 10.06 -16.55 10.43
C ALA A 250 10.08 -17.97 11.00
N VAL A 251 10.09 -19.01 10.16
CA VAL A 251 10.33 -20.40 10.56
C VAL A 251 11.78 -20.62 10.97
N GLU A 252 12.75 -19.98 10.32
CA GLU A 252 14.16 -20.03 10.71
C GLU A 252 14.38 -19.29 12.04
N LYS A 253 13.69 -18.16 12.24
CA LYS A 253 13.64 -17.46 13.53
C LYS A 253 12.84 -18.25 14.58
N SER A 254 11.74 -18.91 14.23
CA SER A 254 10.97 -19.73 15.16
C SER A 254 11.72 -21.00 15.51
N VAL A 255 12.47 -21.63 14.60
CA VAL A 255 13.40 -22.72 14.96
C VAL A 255 14.54 -22.19 15.85
N ALA A 256 14.93 -20.91 15.72
CA ALA A 256 15.84 -20.25 16.66
C ALA A 256 15.16 -19.82 17.99
N GLN A 257 13.83 -19.76 18.05
CA GLN A 257 13.03 -19.23 19.18
C GLN A 257 12.18 -20.32 19.90
N ASP A 258 11.95 -21.47 19.26
CA ASP A 258 11.33 -22.72 19.73
C ASP A 258 12.34 -23.59 20.52
N GLY A 259 13.54 -23.05 20.76
CA GLY A 259 14.27 -23.30 22.00
C GLY A 259 13.56 -22.75 23.25
N ARG A 260 12.28 -22.37 23.17
CA ARG A 260 11.47 -21.91 24.30
C ARG A 260 10.01 -22.37 24.17
N ILE A 261 9.73 -23.58 24.64
CA ILE A 261 8.47 -23.84 25.35
C ILE A 261 8.77 -24.42 26.74
N GLU A 262 8.37 -23.60 27.72
CA GLU A 262 7.91 -23.90 29.07
C GLU A 262 8.87 -24.59 30.04
N GLY A 263 9.55 -23.74 30.82
CA GLY A 263 9.93 -24.06 32.19
C GLY A 263 9.41 -22.96 33.10
N ALA A 264 8.32 -23.26 33.82
CA ALA A 264 7.80 -22.43 34.89
C ALA A 264 8.91 -22.16 35.92
N VAL A 265 9.41 -20.94 35.94
CA VAL A 265 10.11 -20.37 37.08
C VAL A 265 9.41 -19.06 37.37
N ASP A 266 8.52 -19.14 38.35
CA ASP A 266 7.87 -18.08 39.10
C ASP A 266 7.61 -16.78 38.31
N ALA A 267 6.67 -16.87 37.37
CA ALA A 267 5.99 -15.71 36.78
C ALA A 267 5.47 -14.74 37.87
N SER A 268 5.26 -15.24 39.10
CA SER A 268 4.91 -14.45 40.28
C SER A 268 6.01 -13.48 40.74
N GLU A 269 7.30 -13.83 40.60
CA GLU A 269 8.41 -12.95 41.01
C GLU A 269 8.69 -11.87 39.96
N ALA A 270 8.62 -12.24 38.68
CA ALA A 270 8.77 -11.30 37.56
C ALA A 270 7.58 -10.32 37.45
N GLU A 271 6.35 -10.76 37.75
CA GLU A 271 5.21 -9.85 37.86
C GLU A 271 5.27 -8.98 39.12
N GLY A 272 5.78 -9.51 40.24
CA GLY A 272 6.00 -8.74 41.48
C GLY A 272 6.95 -7.57 41.27
N LEU A 273 8.10 -7.80 40.63
CA LEU A 273 9.08 -6.75 40.33
C LEU A 273 8.55 -5.73 39.30
N LYS A 274 7.78 -6.18 38.30
CA LYS A 274 7.12 -5.25 37.35
C LYS A 274 6.11 -4.34 38.04
N ALA A 275 5.34 -4.87 38.99
CA ALA A 275 4.39 -4.08 39.78
C ALA A 275 5.10 -3.07 40.69
N GLU A 276 6.21 -3.46 41.32
CA GLU A 276 7.02 -2.58 42.17
C GLU A 276 7.66 -1.43 41.37
N ILE A 277 8.21 -1.73 40.18
CA ILE A 277 8.75 -0.72 39.25
C ILE A 277 7.64 0.24 38.78
N GLN A 278 6.44 -0.28 38.53
CA GLN A 278 5.32 0.54 38.07
C GLN A 278 4.80 1.47 39.18
N LEU A 279 4.77 1.00 40.42
CA LEU A 279 4.41 1.82 41.59
C LEU A 279 5.43 2.95 41.81
N LEU A 280 6.74 2.65 41.76
CA LEU A 280 7.79 3.65 41.90
C LEU A 280 7.72 4.73 40.81
N ARG A 281 7.38 4.36 39.57
CA ARG A 281 7.17 5.34 38.48
C ARG A 281 5.99 6.26 38.76
N GLN A 282 4.87 5.72 39.26
CA GLN A 282 3.69 6.52 39.61
C GLN A 282 3.96 7.48 40.78
N GLU A 283 4.73 7.05 41.78
CA GLU A 283 5.15 7.90 42.89
C GLU A 283 6.07 9.03 42.43
N LEU A 284 7.03 8.74 41.54
CA LEU A 284 7.93 9.74 40.97
C LEU A 284 7.15 10.80 40.18
N GLU A 285 6.22 10.38 39.31
CA GLU A 285 5.35 11.28 38.53
C GLU A 285 4.43 12.14 39.41
N ALA A 286 3.87 11.55 40.48
CA ALA A 286 3.06 12.30 41.43
C ALA A 286 3.88 13.37 42.16
N ARG A 287 5.13 13.06 42.49
CA ARG A 287 6.06 13.99 43.16
C ARG A 287 6.52 15.11 42.22
N THR A 288 6.76 14.83 40.94
CA THR A 288 7.05 15.86 39.93
C THR A 288 5.87 16.81 39.76
N ARG A 289 4.64 16.28 39.65
CA ARG A 289 3.42 17.12 39.56
C ARG A 289 3.19 17.97 40.80
N GLN A 290 3.55 17.47 41.99
CA GLN A 290 3.47 18.26 43.23
C GLN A 290 4.49 19.40 43.24
N LEU A 291 5.72 19.15 42.77
CA LEU A 291 6.74 20.19 42.62
C LEU A 291 6.30 21.25 41.61
N GLU A 292 5.80 20.87 40.43
CA GLU A 292 5.28 21.79 39.41
C GLU A 292 4.16 22.68 39.96
N ARG A 293 3.18 22.11 40.68
CA ARG A 293 2.10 22.87 41.34
C ARG A 293 2.63 23.82 42.42
N ALA A 294 3.66 23.40 43.17
CA ALA A 294 4.30 24.26 44.16
C ALA A 294 5.10 25.39 43.50
N GLU A 295 5.67 25.17 42.31
CA GLU A 295 6.30 26.21 41.50
C GLU A 295 5.29 27.23 40.97
N GLU A 296 4.14 26.77 40.47
CA GLU A 296 3.04 27.63 40.01
C GLU A 296 2.50 28.52 41.13
N LEU A 297 2.26 27.96 42.32
CA LEU A 297 1.79 28.71 43.50
C LEU A 297 2.82 29.74 44.00
N ASN A 298 4.12 29.44 43.87
CA ASN A 298 5.18 30.33 44.30
C ASN A 298 5.50 31.42 43.26
N ASN A 299 5.19 31.17 41.98
CA ASN A 299 5.30 32.16 40.91
C ASN A 299 4.22 33.24 40.99
N ILE A 300 3.07 32.91 41.61
CA ILE A 300 1.98 33.87 41.90
C ILE A 300 2.34 34.80 43.09
N ASN A 301 3.22 34.36 44.01
CA ASN A 301 3.47 35.09 45.27
C ASN A 301 4.78 35.92 45.30
N CYS A 302 5.44 36.11 44.15
CA CYS A 302 6.72 36.81 44.08
C CYS A 302 6.62 38.18 43.37
N VAL A 303 5.81 39.08 43.93
CA VAL A 303 5.78 40.52 43.60
C VAL A 303 6.19 41.32 44.83
N SER A 304 7.40 41.12 45.35
CA SER A 304 8.12 42.17 46.08
C SER A 304 9.63 41.90 46.07
N GLY A 305 10.38 42.89 45.60
CA GLY A 305 11.79 42.77 45.29
C GLY A 305 12.71 42.76 46.50
N ARG A 306 13.86 42.08 46.31
CA ARG A 306 15.13 42.08 47.07
C ARG A 306 15.40 40.93 48.07
N ALA A 307 14.44 40.10 48.46
CA ALA A 307 14.74 38.86 49.21
C ALA A 307 14.99 37.62 48.32
N CYS A 308 14.88 37.77 46.99
CA CYS A 308 14.70 36.65 46.06
C CYS A 308 15.98 35.97 45.54
N ILE A 309 17.16 36.58 45.71
CA ILE A 309 18.41 36.04 45.13
C ILE A 309 18.97 34.89 45.98
N SER A 310 18.94 34.99 47.32
CA SER A 310 19.45 33.92 48.20
C SER A 310 18.51 32.70 48.28
N LYS A 311 17.20 32.91 48.16
CA LYS A 311 16.21 31.83 48.13
C LYS A 311 16.23 31.06 46.80
N ARG A 312 16.51 31.73 45.66
CA ARG A 312 16.68 31.06 44.36
C ARG A 312 17.97 30.24 44.29
N ALA A 313 19.06 30.70 44.89
CA ALA A 313 20.32 29.94 44.96
C ALA A 313 20.14 28.64 45.75
N ARG A 314 19.61 28.72 47.00
CA ARG A 314 19.34 27.52 47.82
C ARG A 314 18.36 26.54 47.17
N LYS A 315 17.37 27.04 46.41
CA LYS A 315 16.43 26.20 45.67
C LYS A 315 17.10 25.48 44.49
N ARG A 316 18.05 26.14 43.81
CA ARG A 316 18.84 25.53 42.74
C ARG A 316 19.75 24.43 43.28
N ASP A 317 20.41 24.68 44.41
CA ASP A 317 21.25 23.68 45.08
C ASP A 317 20.44 22.44 45.53
N LEU A 318 19.19 22.63 45.98
CA LEU A 318 18.29 21.51 46.32
C LEU A 318 17.89 20.69 45.09
N ILE A 319 17.54 21.35 43.98
CA ILE A 319 17.16 20.68 42.72
C ILE A 319 18.36 19.92 42.15
N ASP A 320 19.56 20.48 42.25
CA ASP A 320 20.77 19.83 41.77
C ASP A 320 21.12 18.61 42.65
N GLN A 321 20.87 18.66 43.98
CA GLN A 321 20.99 17.50 44.86
C GLN A 321 19.96 16.41 44.55
N GLU A 322 18.70 16.76 44.29
CA GLU A 322 17.66 15.79 43.92
C GLU A 322 17.98 15.11 42.59
N ARG A 323 18.51 15.84 41.60
CA ARG A 323 18.96 15.28 40.31
C ARG A 323 20.14 14.33 40.45
N GLU A 324 21.08 14.63 41.35
CA GLU A 324 22.19 13.74 41.65
C GLU A 324 21.73 12.45 42.35
N GLU A 325 20.74 12.53 43.24
CA GLU A 325 20.13 11.35 43.86
C GLU A 325 19.35 10.51 42.84
N GLU A 326 18.57 11.13 41.96
CA GLU A 326 17.86 10.45 40.86
C GLU A 326 18.85 9.73 39.92
N ALA A 327 19.96 10.37 39.56
CA ALA A 327 20.99 9.77 38.72
C ALA A 327 21.67 8.57 39.41
N ARG A 328 21.85 8.60 40.73
CA ARG A 328 22.40 7.48 41.50
C ARG A 328 21.45 6.30 41.53
N VAL A 329 20.16 6.56 41.78
CA VAL A 329 19.13 5.50 41.79
C VAL A 329 19.00 4.87 40.42
N GLN A 330 19.03 5.67 39.34
CA GLN A 330 18.98 5.13 37.97
C GLN A 330 20.20 4.24 37.66
N LEU A 331 21.39 4.64 38.07
CA LEU A 331 22.61 3.82 37.90
C LEU A 331 22.51 2.48 38.64
N GLU A 332 21.94 2.46 39.85
CA GLU A 332 21.75 1.23 40.62
C GLU A 332 20.75 0.28 39.95
N ILE A 333 19.66 0.82 39.39
CA ILE A 333 18.69 0.04 38.60
C ILE A 333 19.37 -0.56 37.37
N ASP A 334 20.12 0.24 36.61
CA ASP A 334 20.78 -0.23 35.39
C ASP A 334 21.83 -1.32 35.69
N MET A 335 22.54 -1.19 36.81
CA MET A 335 23.47 -2.23 37.28
C MET A 335 22.75 -3.55 37.60
N ARG A 336 21.62 -3.51 38.31
CA ARG A 336 20.85 -4.71 38.65
C ARG A 336 20.27 -5.41 37.42
N VAL A 337 19.71 -4.63 36.49
CA VAL A 337 19.22 -5.16 35.21
C VAL A 337 20.37 -5.82 34.43
N ALA A 338 21.54 -5.20 34.39
CA ALA A 338 22.70 -5.77 33.70
C ALA A 338 23.22 -7.06 34.36
N GLU A 339 23.13 -7.19 35.68
CA GLU A 339 23.49 -8.41 36.41
C GLU A 339 22.51 -9.55 36.12
N GLU A 340 21.20 -9.28 36.13
CA GLU A 340 20.17 -10.26 35.77
C GLU A 340 20.30 -10.74 34.32
N GLU A 341 20.55 -9.82 33.37
CA GLU A 341 20.78 -10.19 31.98
C GLU A 341 22.01 -11.09 31.81
N ARG A 342 23.09 -10.85 32.57
CA ARG A 342 24.29 -11.71 32.54
C ARG A 342 23.98 -13.09 33.11
N ALA A 343 23.24 -13.17 34.22
CA ALA A 343 22.82 -14.44 34.81
C ALA A 343 21.92 -15.25 33.86
N ALA A 344 20.96 -14.59 33.21
CA ALA A 344 20.09 -15.22 32.22
C ALA A 344 20.88 -15.78 31.02
N ARG A 345 21.87 -15.02 30.51
CA ARG A 345 22.73 -15.47 29.42
C ARG A 345 23.59 -16.69 29.82
N GLN A 346 24.09 -16.72 31.05
CA GLN A 346 24.85 -17.88 31.57
C GLN A 346 23.97 -19.13 31.64
N LEU A 347 22.76 -19.01 32.19
CA LEU A 347 21.82 -20.12 32.29
C LEU A 347 21.39 -20.65 30.91
N GLU A 348 21.15 -19.76 29.95
CA GLU A 348 20.82 -20.17 28.58
C GLU A 348 21.99 -20.89 27.89
N ALA A 349 23.23 -20.47 28.16
CA ALA A 349 24.42 -21.14 27.65
C ALA A 349 24.60 -22.55 28.24
N GLU A 350 24.36 -22.72 29.53
CA GLU A 350 24.40 -24.03 30.20
C GLU A 350 23.35 -25.00 29.64
N LYS A 351 22.11 -24.51 29.42
CA LYS A 351 21.04 -25.32 28.80
C LYS A 351 21.41 -25.78 27.39
N ARG A 352 22.02 -24.90 26.58
CA ARG A 352 22.50 -25.25 25.23
C ARG A 352 23.61 -26.31 25.27
N GLU A 353 24.53 -26.20 26.22
CA GLU A 353 25.57 -27.21 26.44
C GLU A 353 24.97 -28.56 26.84
N GLU A 354 23.96 -28.56 27.71
CA GLU A 354 23.27 -29.79 28.11
C GLU A 354 22.51 -30.44 26.95
N GLU A 355 21.80 -29.65 26.15
CA GLU A 355 21.08 -30.12 24.97
C GLU A 355 22.04 -30.69 23.91
N LYS A 356 23.17 -30.02 23.68
CA LYS A 356 24.23 -30.53 22.80
C LYS A 356 24.75 -31.89 23.29
N ARG A 357 24.97 -32.06 24.60
CA ARG A 357 25.38 -33.35 25.19
C ARG A 357 24.32 -34.44 24.98
N ARG A 358 23.03 -34.09 25.08
CA ARG A 358 21.93 -35.03 24.80
C ARG A 358 21.92 -35.49 23.34
N LEU A 359 22.10 -34.57 22.40
CA LEU A 359 22.18 -34.89 20.96
C LEU A 359 23.41 -35.75 20.65
N GLU A 360 24.57 -35.42 21.22
CA GLU A 360 25.78 -36.24 21.07
C GLU A 360 25.58 -37.66 21.60
N ALA A 361 24.90 -37.83 22.74
CA ALA A 361 24.57 -39.15 23.27
C ALA A 361 23.65 -39.96 22.33
N LEU A 362 22.64 -39.32 21.73
CA LEU A 362 21.75 -39.98 20.75
C LEU A 362 22.51 -40.41 19.49
N LEU A 363 23.44 -39.59 19.00
CA LEU A 363 24.27 -39.96 17.83
C LEU A 363 25.19 -41.15 18.12
N VAL A 364 25.72 -41.24 19.34
CA VAL A 364 26.51 -42.40 19.78
C VAL A 364 25.63 -43.65 19.83
N GLU A 365 24.41 -43.55 20.37
CA GLU A 365 23.48 -44.68 20.43
C GLU A 365 23.08 -45.14 19.02
N GLU A 366 22.80 -44.23 18.09
CA GLU A 366 22.47 -44.57 16.70
C GLU A 366 23.64 -45.27 16.00
N ARG A 367 24.88 -44.82 16.24
CA ARG A 367 26.08 -45.48 15.70
C ARG A 367 26.21 -46.90 16.23
N GLN A 368 26.01 -47.09 17.54
CA GLN A 368 26.04 -48.43 18.16
C GLN A 368 24.93 -49.33 17.59
N ARG A 369 23.73 -48.81 17.34
CA ARG A 369 22.64 -49.56 16.70
C ARG A 369 23.00 -49.99 15.29
N LYS A 370 23.57 -49.10 14.47
CA LYS A 370 24.01 -49.42 13.10
C LYS A 370 25.10 -50.49 13.11
N GLU A 371 26.07 -50.39 14.00
CA GLU A 371 27.13 -51.39 14.15
C GLU A 371 26.57 -52.74 14.62
N ALA A 372 25.60 -52.74 15.54
CA ALA A 372 24.92 -53.96 15.97
C ALA A 372 24.11 -54.63 14.85
N VAL A 373 23.47 -53.84 13.97
CA VAL A 373 22.78 -54.38 12.78
C VAL A 373 23.78 -55.03 11.82
N LYS A 374 24.90 -54.34 11.53
CA LYS A 374 25.95 -54.89 10.66
C LYS A 374 26.52 -56.21 11.20
N LEU A 375 26.79 -56.27 12.50
CA LEU A 375 27.27 -57.51 13.14
C LEU A 375 26.23 -58.63 13.10
N ARG A 376 24.93 -58.31 13.12
CA ARG A 376 23.86 -59.31 12.96
C ARG A 376 23.80 -59.87 11.55
N GLU A 377 23.94 -59.01 10.54
CA GLU A 377 24.00 -59.42 9.12
C GLU A 377 25.22 -60.33 8.88
N GLU A 378 26.41 -59.92 9.33
CA GLU A 378 27.63 -60.74 9.24
C GLU A 378 27.46 -62.11 9.95
N LEU A 379 26.78 -62.15 11.10
CA LEU A 379 26.48 -63.39 11.81
C LEU A 379 25.50 -64.29 11.05
N GLU A 380 24.50 -63.71 10.37
CA GLU A 380 23.56 -64.46 9.55
C GLU A 380 24.21 -65.04 8.31
N GLU A 381 25.10 -64.31 7.65
CA GLU A 381 25.93 -64.80 6.54
C GLU A 381 26.80 -65.98 6.97
N LEU A 382 27.50 -65.86 8.11
CA LEU A 382 28.30 -66.96 8.67
C LEU A 382 27.45 -68.19 9.00
N ARG A 383 26.23 -67.99 9.49
CA ARG A 383 25.28 -69.10 9.75
C ARG A 383 24.80 -69.73 8.45
N ALA A 384 24.55 -68.94 7.40
CA ALA A 384 24.16 -69.45 6.09
C ALA A 384 25.28 -70.29 5.47
N TRP A 385 26.50 -69.76 5.44
CA TRP A 385 27.69 -70.48 4.99
C TRP A 385 27.89 -71.80 5.75
N LYS A 386 27.71 -71.79 7.08
CA LYS A 386 27.81 -73.01 7.89
C LYS A 386 26.74 -74.05 7.51
N ARG A 387 25.51 -73.63 7.20
CA ARG A 387 24.44 -74.54 6.76
C ARG A 387 24.75 -75.16 5.40
N GLU A 388 25.24 -74.36 4.45
CA GLU A 388 25.65 -74.85 3.13
C GLU A 388 26.78 -75.88 3.24
N ARG A 389 27.82 -75.57 4.02
CA ARG A 389 28.92 -76.50 4.25
C ARG A 389 28.48 -77.81 4.91
N MET A 390 27.54 -77.76 5.86
CA MET A 390 26.98 -78.97 6.47
C MET A 390 26.16 -79.81 5.47
N LEU A 391 25.48 -79.15 4.51
CA LEU A 391 24.77 -79.84 3.43
C LEU A 391 25.74 -80.47 2.43
N GLU A 392 26.83 -79.78 2.08
CA GLU A 392 27.90 -80.32 1.25
C GLU A 392 28.55 -81.54 1.91
N GLU A 393 28.90 -81.44 3.21
CA GLU A 393 29.45 -82.54 3.99
C GLU A 393 28.47 -83.73 4.04
N ALA A 394 27.16 -83.49 4.26
CA ALA A 394 26.15 -84.55 4.25
C ALA A 394 25.96 -85.20 2.86
N THR A 395 26.05 -84.42 1.77
CA THR A 395 25.95 -84.94 0.40
C THR A 395 27.16 -85.81 0.06
N ILE A 396 28.36 -85.42 0.54
CA ILE A 396 29.57 -86.23 0.39
C ILE A 396 29.43 -87.54 1.16
N ASP A 397 28.89 -87.52 2.38
CA ASP A 397 28.64 -88.73 3.16
C ASP A 397 27.61 -89.66 2.48
N GLU A 398 26.56 -89.11 1.83
CA GLU A 398 25.57 -89.88 1.06
C GLU A 398 26.20 -90.54 -0.18
N ILE A 399 27.02 -89.81 -0.94
CA ILE A 399 27.76 -90.36 -2.09
C ILE A 399 28.73 -91.48 -1.66
N LEU A 400 29.36 -91.34 -0.49
CA LEU A 400 30.25 -92.38 0.04
C LEU A 400 29.48 -93.62 0.51
N GLN A 401 28.26 -93.47 1.04
CA GLN A 401 27.39 -94.60 1.39
C GLN A 401 26.89 -95.35 0.16
N ASP A 402 26.50 -94.63 -0.91
CA ASP A 402 26.08 -95.26 -2.17
C ASP A 402 27.24 -96.02 -2.85
N ALA A 403 28.48 -95.55 -2.69
CA ALA A 403 29.66 -96.23 -3.22
C ALA A 403 30.03 -97.52 -2.46
N ASP A 404 29.66 -97.64 -1.18
CA ASP A 404 29.87 -98.85 -0.37
C ASP A 404 28.77 -99.91 -0.57
N GLU A 405 27.64 -99.57 -1.22
CA GLU A 405 26.55 -100.52 -1.55
C GLU A 405 26.66 -101.16 -2.95
N GLU A 406 27.55 -100.67 -3.83
CA GLU A 406 27.81 -101.22 -5.18
C GLU A 406 28.96 -102.26 -5.26
N ASP A 407 29.69 -102.51 -4.16
CA ASP A 407 30.68 -103.60 -4.00
C ASP A 407 30.10 -104.78 -3.18
#